data_AF-A0AAN7ZNQ8-F1
#
_entry.id   AF-A0AAN7ZNQ8-F1
#
_cell.length_a   1.000
_cell.length_b   1.000
_cell.length_c   1.000
_cell.angle_alpha   90.00
_cell.angle_beta   90.00
_cell.angle_gamma   90.00
#
_symmetry.space_group_name_H-M   'P 1'
#
loop_
_entity.id
_entity.type
_entity.pdbx_description
1 polymer ?
#
loop_
_entity_poly.entity_id
_entity_poly.type
_entity_poly.pdbx_seq_one_letter_code
_entity_poly.pdbx_strand_id
1 'polypeptide(L)'
;MSTEIVKIEKLEYRAIIKYLYLKGLRGKQIYEDMLNTLGDQCPSYATVKNWTASFKRGKFSIEDDDRSGRPVSVSVPENIDAVHDMILSDRRIGLKRISEALNISYERVHHIVHVNLDMTKISAKWIPKCLNVDQKRARVEAPPAPVWLRPTIISFLN
;
A
#
# COMPACT_ATOMS: atom_id res chain seq x y z
N MET A 1 -20.16 -34.38 32.61
CA MET A 1 -18.88 -34.48 31.88
C MET A 1 -19.00 -33.60 30.65
N SER A 2 -18.77 -32.30 30.81
CA SER A 2 -18.76 -31.33 29.72
C SER A 2 -17.57 -31.65 28.82
N THR A 3 -17.83 -32.06 27.58
CA THR A 3 -16.79 -32.24 26.56
C THR A 3 -16.19 -30.88 26.26
N GLU A 4 -14.97 -30.64 26.70
CA GLU A 4 -14.16 -29.53 26.18
C GLU A 4 -13.99 -29.76 24.68
N ILE A 5 -14.62 -28.91 23.87
CA ILE A 5 -14.47 -28.92 22.42
C ILE A 5 -13.07 -28.38 22.14
N VAL A 6 -12.09 -29.27 22.00
CA VAL A 6 -10.75 -28.93 21.51
C VAL A 6 -10.93 -28.41 20.08
N LYS A 7 -10.79 -27.09 19.89
CA LYS A 7 -10.83 -26.47 18.57
C LYS A 7 -9.52 -26.77 17.86
N ILE A 8 -9.57 -27.65 16.87
CA ILE A 8 -8.44 -27.97 16.02
C ILE A 8 -8.25 -26.84 14.99
N GLU A 9 -7.02 -26.38 14.84
CA GLU A 9 -6.69 -25.33 13.90
C GLU A 9 -6.66 -25.83 12.45
N LYS A 10 -6.88 -24.93 11.50
CA LYS A 10 -6.87 -25.26 10.06
C LYS A 10 -5.54 -25.87 9.60
N LEU A 11 -4.42 -25.45 10.20
CA LEU A 11 -3.10 -25.97 9.88
C LEU A 11 -2.91 -27.41 10.38
N GLU A 12 -3.52 -27.78 11.50
CA GLU A 12 -3.44 -29.13 12.08
C GLU A 12 -4.12 -30.16 11.17
N TYR A 13 -5.31 -29.85 10.66
CA TYR A 13 -5.98 -30.73 9.68
C TYR A 13 -5.11 -30.97 8.45
N ARG A 14 -4.44 -29.93 7.94
CA ARG A 14 -3.57 -30.03 6.77
C ARG A 14 -2.32 -30.86 7.06
N ALA A 15 -1.75 -30.72 8.26
CA ALA A 15 -0.62 -31.52 8.72
C ALA A 15 -0.99 -33.01 8.80
N ILE A 16 -2.17 -33.33 9.36
CA ILE A 16 -2.70 -34.70 9.42
C ILE A 16 -2.91 -35.27 8.02
N ILE A 17 -3.55 -34.53 7.12
CA ILE A 17 -3.76 -34.96 5.72
C ILE A 17 -2.41 -35.20 5.03
N LYS A 18 -1.41 -34.34 5.26
CA LYS A 18 -0.05 -34.49 4.70
C LYS A 18 0.62 -35.76 5.22
N TYR A 19 0.56 -36.01 6.54
CA TYR A 19 1.12 -37.22 7.15
C TYR A 19 0.48 -38.49 6.58
N LEU A 20 -0.86 -38.54 6.50
CA LEU A 20 -1.59 -39.70 5.98
C LEU A 20 -1.37 -39.90 4.46
N TYR A 21 -1.20 -38.81 3.70
CA TYR A 21 -0.81 -38.88 2.30
C TYR A 21 0.60 -39.49 2.13
N LEU A 22 1.57 -39.08 2.96
CA LEU A 22 2.93 -39.64 2.96
C LEU A 22 2.95 -41.13 3.37
N LYS A 23 2.00 -41.55 4.21
CA LYS A 23 1.78 -42.97 4.55
C LYS A 23 1.22 -43.79 3.35
N GLY A 24 0.86 -43.14 2.25
CA GLY A 24 0.39 -43.80 1.02
C GLY A 24 -1.13 -43.98 0.95
N LEU A 25 -1.90 -43.33 1.83
CA LEU A 25 -3.36 -43.43 1.83
C LEU A 25 -3.98 -42.58 0.71
N ARG A 26 -5.08 -43.08 0.13
CA ARG A 26 -5.89 -42.34 -0.85
C ARG A 26 -6.83 -41.38 -0.14
N GLY A 27 -7.23 -40.29 -0.80
CA GLY A 27 -8.07 -39.25 -0.18
C GLY A 27 -9.38 -39.74 0.45
N LYS A 28 -9.99 -40.81 -0.07
CA LYS A 28 -11.16 -41.45 0.55
C LYS A 28 -10.82 -42.10 1.90
N GLN A 29 -9.73 -42.86 1.95
CA GLN A 29 -9.26 -43.52 3.18
C GLN A 29 -8.85 -42.50 4.24
N ILE A 30 -8.20 -41.40 3.82
CA ILE A 30 -7.84 -40.30 4.71
C ILE A 30 -9.08 -39.67 5.34
N TYR A 31 -10.14 -39.43 4.55
CA TYR A 31 -11.38 -38.87 5.08
C TYR A 31 -12.09 -39.83 6.04
N GLU A 32 -12.17 -41.13 5.72
CA GLU A 32 -12.75 -42.14 6.61
C GLU A 32 -11.99 -42.24 7.94
N ASP A 33 -10.65 -42.24 7.89
CA ASP A 33 -9.80 -42.23 9.08
C ASP A 33 -10.04 -40.98 9.95
N MET A 34 -9.99 -39.80 9.33
CA MET A 34 -10.25 -38.53 10.03
C MET A 34 -11.67 -38.46 10.60
N LEU A 35 -12.68 -38.95 9.86
CA LEU A 35 -14.07 -38.98 10.31
C LEU A 35 -14.26 -39.91 11.51
N ASN A 36 -13.61 -41.07 11.51
CA ASN A 36 -13.65 -42.02 12.63
C ASN A 36 -12.99 -41.43 13.89
N THR A 37 -11.92 -40.64 13.74
CA THR A 37 -11.21 -40.03 14.88
C THR A 37 -11.84 -38.74 15.40
N LEU A 38 -12.33 -37.87 14.51
CA LEU A 38 -12.72 -36.49 14.83
C LEU A 38 -14.24 -36.28 14.85
N GLY A 39 -15.01 -37.21 14.28
CA GLY A 39 -16.46 -37.12 14.19
C GLY A 39 -16.91 -35.79 13.59
N ASP A 40 -17.65 -35.01 14.38
CA ASP A 40 -18.24 -33.74 13.98
C ASP A 40 -17.22 -32.62 13.70
N GLN A 41 -15.99 -32.75 14.22
CA GLN A 41 -14.90 -31.81 13.92
C GLN A 41 -14.17 -32.14 12.61
N CYS A 42 -14.52 -33.23 11.92
CA CYS A 42 -13.83 -33.64 10.71
C CYS A 42 -13.99 -32.61 9.56
N PRO A 43 -12.91 -32.23 8.85
CA PRO A 43 -13.03 -31.38 7.67
C PRO A 43 -13.84 -32.08 6.59
N SER A 44 -14.52 -31.30 5.76
CA SER A 44 -15.32 -31.86 4.67
C SER A 44 -14.48 -32.72 3.72
N TYR A 45 -15.09 -33.75 3.13
CA TYR A 45 -14.43 -34.62 2.15
C TYR A 45 -13.80 -33.82 0.99
N ALA A 46 -14.45 -32.73 0.56
CA ALA A 46 -13.93 -31.83 -0.46
C ALA A 46 -12.59 -31.19 -0.05
N THR A 47 -12.45 -30.81 1.22
CA THR A 47 -11.20 -30.25 1.77
C THR A 47 -10.08 -31.27 1.72
N VAL A 48 -10.33 -32.50 2.21
CA VAL A 48 -9.36 -33.60 2.16
C VAL A 48 -8.96 -33.92 0.72
N LYS A 49 -9.93 -33.98 -0.20
CA LYS A 49 -9.69 -34.22 -1.62
C LYS A 49 -8.84 -33.11 -2.27
N ASN A 50 -9.10 -31.86 -1.95
CA ASN A 50 -8.34 -30.73 -2.50
C ASN A 50 -6.88 -30.73 -2.01
N TRP A 51 -6.65 -30.99 -0.72
CA TRP A 51 -5.30 -31.08 -0.15
C TRP A 51 -4.51 -32.26 -0.69
N THR A 52 -5.13 -33.44 -0.75
CA THR A 52 -4.49 -34.63 -1.34
C THR A 52 -4.17 -34.43 -2.83
N ALA A 53 -5.01 -33.71 -3.58
CA ALA A 53 -4.69 -33.31 -4.96
C ALA A 53 -3.53 -32.30 -5.03
N SER A 54 -3.42 -31.36 -4.08
CA SER A 54 -2.28 -30.43 -4.00
C SER A 54 -0.97 -31.15 -3.70
N PHE A 55 -0.97 -32.11 -2.78
CA PHE A 55 0.20 -32.94 -2.50
C PHE A 55 0.58 -33.81 -3.69
N LYS A 56 -0.40 -34.33 -4.44
CA LYS A 56 -0.15 -35.04 -5.71
C LYS A 56 0.50 -34.15 -6.78
N ARG A 57 0.24 -32.85 -6.75
CA ARG A 57 0.90 -31.84 -7.62
C ARG A 57 2.26 -31.37 -7.10
N GLY A 58 2.77 -31.95 -5.99
CA GLY A 58 4.06 -31.58 -5.40
C GLY A 58 4.03 -30.35 -4.50
N LYS A 59 2.86 -29.78 -4.20
CA LYS A 59 2.73 -28.66 -3.25
C LYS A 59 2.59 -29.20 -1.82
N PHE A 60 3.69 -29.23 -1.07
CA PHE A 60 3.74 -29.75 0.32
C PHE A 60 3.70 -28.69 1.42
N SER A 61 3.59 -27.40 1.08
CA SER A 61 3.35 -26.35 2.08
C SER A 61 1.99 -26.58 2.74
N ILE A 62 1.95 -26.38 4.06
CA ILE A 62 0.74 -26.49 4.88
C ILE A 62 0.08 -25.10 5.01
N GLU A 63 0.86 -24.04 4.83
CA GLU A 63 0.42 -22.66 4.90
C GLU A 63 -0.40 -22.27 3.66
N ASP A 64 -1.25 -21.26 3.80
CA ASP A 64 -1.93 -20.67 2.65
C ASP A 64 -0.90 -19.91 1.81
N ASP A 65 -0.90 -20.13 0.50
CA ASP A 65 -0.19 -19.25 -0.44
C ASP A 65 -0.75 -17.83 -0.29
N ASP A 66 0.10 -16.82 -0.54
CA ASP A 66 -0.33 -15.42 -0.56
C ASP A 66 -1.57 -15.28 -1.44
N ARG A 67 -2.68 -14.85 -0.83
CA ARG A 67 -3.91 -14.65 -1.56
C ARG A 67 -3.73 -13.41 -2.42
N SER A 68 -3.79 -13.59 -3.74
CA SER A 68 -4.05 -12.47 -4.64
C SER A 68 -5.41 -11.88 -4.27
N GLY A 69 -5.40 -10.82 -3.46
CA GLY A 69 -6.60 -10.06 -3.17
C GLY A 69 -7.15 -9.44 -4.45
N ARG A 70 -8.33 -8.81 -4.35
CA ARG A 70 -8.78 -7.90 -5.41
C ARG A 70 -7.67 -6.86 -5.60
N PRO A 71 -7.07 -6.73 -6.80
CA PRO A 71 -6.12 -5.65 -7.02
C PRO A 71 -6.87 -4.37 -6.70
N VAL A 72 -6.37 -3.58 -5.75
CA VAL A 72 -6.84 -2.22 -5.53
C VAL A 72 -6.44 -1.48 -6.80
N SER A 73 -7.38 -1.46 -7.73
CA SER A 73 -7.20 -1.11 -9.12
C SER A 73 -6.48 0.24 -9.26
N VAL A 74 -5.57 0.30 -10.24
CA VAL A 74 -5.01 1.54 -10.81
C VAL A 74 -3.85 2.21 -10.02
N SER A 75 -2.98 1.42 -9.37
CA SER A 75 -1.60 1.84 -9.04
C SER A 75 -0.64 1.06 -9.93
N VAL A 76 -0.94 1.04 -11.22
CA VAL A 76 0.01 0.58 -12.23
C VAL A 76 1.21 1.54 -12.08
N PRO A 77 2.44 1.05 -11.82
CA PRO A 77 3.59 1.92 -11.54
C PRO A 77 3.76 3.02 -12.60
N GLU A 78 3.40 2.71 -13.84
CA GLU A 78 3.34 3.62 -14.98
C GLU A 78 2.43 4.85 -14.72
N ASN A 79 1.30 4.68 -14.04
CA ASN A 79 0.43 5.80 -13.68
C ASN A 79 1.01 6.65 -12.55
N ILE A 80 1.77 6.05 -11.64
CA ILE A 80 2.45 6.78 -10.56
C ILE A 80 3.55 7.65 -11.19
N ASP A 81 4.34 7.06 -12.07
CA ASP A 81 5.41 7.75 -12.79
C ASP A 81 4.84 8.87 -13.68
N ALA A 82 3.76 8.62 -14.41
CA ALA A 82 3.11 9.65 -15.23
C ALA A 82 2.58 10.83 -14.38
N VAL A 83 1.95 10.57 -13.23
CA VAL A 83 1.53 11.64 -12.30
C VAL A 83 2.73 12.43 -11.79
N HIS A 84 3.82 11.73 -11.44
CA HIS A 84 5.05 12.35 -10.96
C HIS A 84 5.69 13.26 -12.02
N ASP A 85 5.81 12.80 -13.26
CA ASP A 85 6.37 13.55 -14.37
C ASP A 85 5.55 14.80 -14.72
N MET A 86 4.22 14.71 -14.67
CA MET A 86 3.35 15.86 -14.87
C MET A 86 3.55 16.93 -13.78
N ILE A 87 3.76 16.53 -12.52
CA ILE A 87 4.00 17.45 -11.40
C ILE A 87 5.39 18.08 -11.49
N LEU A 88 6.41 17.33 -11.89
CA LEU A 88 7.76 17.88 -12.11
C LEU A 88 7.82 18.87 -13.26
N SER A 89 7.05 18.62 -14.33
CA SER A 89 6.95 19.50 -15.50
C SER A 89 6.28 20.84 -15.16
N ASP A 90 5.17 20.80 -14.41
CA ASP A 90 4.49 22.00 -13.90
C ASP A 90 4.10 21.83 -12.42
N ARG A 91 4.91 22.40 -11.53
CA ARG A 91 4.67 22.36 -10.08
C ARG A 91 3.39 23.07 -9.62
N ARG A 92 2.70 23.79 -10.50
CA ARG A 92 1.43 24.47 -10.21
C ARG A 92 0.22 23.74 -10.77
N ILE A 93 0.40 22.56 -11.36
CA ILE A 93 -0.69 21.78 -11.92
C ILE A 93 -1.72 21.37 -10.85
N GLY A 94 -3.00 21.42 -11.21
CA GLY A 94 -4.09 20.98 -10.34
C GLY A 94 -4.41 19.49 -10.50
N LEU A 95 -4.83 18.84 -9.41
CA LEU A 95 -5.19 17.41 -9.40
C LEU A 95 -6.28 17.07 -10.43
N LYS A 96 -7.25 17.97 -10.64
CA LYS A 96 -8.32 17.78 -11.64
C LYS A 96 -7.77 17.66 -13.06
N ARG A 97 -6.78 18.48 -13.41
CA ARG A 97 -6.15 18.47 -14.74
C ARG A 97 -5.31 17.20 -14.96
N ILE A 98 -4.66 16.70 -13.91
CA ILE A 98 -3.97 15.40 -13.96
C ILE A 98 -4.97 14.26 -14.15
N SER A 99 -6.08 14.29 -13.41
CA SER A 99 -7.16 13.31 -13.51
C SER A 99 -7.75 13.24 -14.91
N GLU A 100 -8.03 14.38 -15.53
CA GLU A 100 -8.51 14.48 -16.92
C GLU A 100 -7.46 14.00 -17.94
N ALA A 101 -6.19 14.34 -17.76
CA ALA A 101 -5.12 13.97 -18.69
C ALA A 101 -4.82 12.47 -18.68
N LEU A 102 -4.83 11.84 -17.51
CA LEU A 102 -4.51 10.42 -17.34
C LEU A 102 -5.76 9.53 -17.34
N ASN A 103 -6.95 10.11 -17.42
CA ASN A 103 -8.24 9.42 -17.29
C ASN A 103 -8.33 8.56 -16.01
N ILE A 104 -7.80 9.10 -14.90
CA ILE A 104 -7.80 8.49 -13.57
C ILE A 104 -8.78 9.27 -12.70
N SER A 105 -9.47 8.63 -11.75
CA SER A 105 -10.36 9.35 -10.85
C SER A 105 -9.61 10.38 -9.98
N TYR A 106 -10.29 11.47 -9.64
CA TYR A 106 -9.71 12.56 -8.84
C TYR A 106 -9.18 12.07 -7.49
N GLU A 107 -9.96 11.23 -6.80
CA GLU A 107 -9.61 10.65 -5.50
C GLU A 107 -8.35 9.78 -5.60
N ARG A 108 -8.18 9.11 -6.73
CA ARG A 108 -7.03 8.25 -6.96
C ARG A 108 -5.77 9.06 -7.23
N VAL A 109 -5.86 10.13 -8.02
CA VAL A 109 -4.75 11.08 -8.19
C VAL A 109 -4.37 11.70 -6.85
N HIS A 110 -5.36 12.11 -6.05
CA HIS A 110 -5.13 12.63 -4.70
C HIS A 110 -4.39 11.60 -3.81
N HIS A 111 -4.80 10.34 -3.84
CA HIS A 111 -4.11 9.26 -3.14
C HIS A 111 -2.68 9.05 -3.64
N ILE A 112 -2.45 9.06 -4.96
CA ILE A 112 -1.10 8.91 -5.53
C ILE A 112 -0.18 10.04 -5.05
N VAL A 113 -0.65 11.29 -5.11
CA VAL A 113 0.16 12.45 -4.72
C VAL A 113 0.52 12.42 -3.23
N HIS A 114 -0.45 12.11 -2.36
CA HIS A 114 -0.23 12.19 -0.91
C HIS A 114 0.33 10.92 -0.28
N VAL A 115 -0.04 9.73 -0.78
CA VAL A 115 0.33 8.45 -0.16
C VAL A 115 1.49 7.80 -0.90
N ASN A 116 1.49 7.82 -2.24
CA ASN A 116 2.53 7.15 -3.02
C ASN A 116 3.76 8.03 -3.23
N LEU A 117 3.57 9.34 -3.48
CA LEU A 117 4.65 10.28 -3.75
C LEU A 117 5.03 11.15 -2.53
N ASP A 118 4.27 11.05 -1.43
CA ASP A 118 4.46 11.82 -0.19
C ASP A 118 4.60 13.34 -0.43
N MET A 119 3.83 13.88 -1.39
CA MET A 119 3.84 15.29 -1.73
C MET A 119 2.72 16.04 -1.04
N THR A 120 2.98 17.29 -0.68
CA THR A 120 2.00 18.20 -0.09
C THR A 120 1.92 19.51 -0.87
N LYS A 121 0.74 20.11 -0.88
CA LYS A 121 0.54 21.41 -1.53
C LYS A 121 1.15 22.51 -0.67
N ILE A 122 2.12 23.23 -1.21
CA ILE A 122 2.68 24.43 -0.59
C ILE A 122 2.14 25.67 -1.31
N SER A 123 1.71 26.68 -0.55
CA SER A 123 1.28 27.95 -1.13
C SER A 123 2.49 28.75 -1.64
N ALA A 124 2.32 29.38 -2.80
CA ALA A 124 3.35 30.29 -3.31
C ALA A 124 3.48 31.51 -2.39
N LYS A 125 4.72 31.95 -2.13
CA LYS A 125 4.98 33.20 -1.41
C LYS A 125 4.59 34.39 -2.29
N TRP A 126 3.93 35.38 -1.70
CA TRP A 126 3.64 36.62 -2.40
C TRP A 126 4.92 37.40 -2.68
N ILE A 127 5.08 37.87 -3.91
CA ILE A 127 6.23 38.64 -4.36
C ILE A 127 5.73 40.05 -4.72
N PRO A 128 6.18 41.12 -4.04
CA PRO A 128 5.64 42.46 -4.23
C PRO A 128 5.79 43.04 -5.64
N LYS A 129 6.85 42.63 -6.34
CA LYS A 129 7.16 43.17 -7.66
C LYS A 129 7.93 42.15 -8.50
N CYS A 130 7.53 42.01 -9.76
CA CYS A 130 8.33 41.32 -10.77
C CYS A 130 9.53 42.20 -11.13
N LEU A 131 10.72 41.78 -10.74
CA LEU A 131 11.95 42.54 -10.97
C LEU A 131 12.52 42.25 -12.35
N ASN A 132 12.91 43.30 -13.07
CA ASN A 132 13.69 43.15 -14.30
C ASN A 132 15.15 42.79 -13.99
N VAL A 133 15.91 42.36 -15.00
CA VAL A 133 17.31 41.90 -14.86
C VAL A 133 18.18 42.95 -14.19
N ASP A 134 18.11 44.21 -14.62
CA ASP A 134 18.90 45.30 -14.04
C ASP A 134 18.54 45.57 -12.57
N GLN A 135 17.26 45.48 -12.23
CA GLN A 135 16.77 45.63 -10.84
C GLN A 135 17.20 44.47 -9.93
N LYS A 136 17.44 43.28 -10.51
CA LYS A 136 18.01 42.14 -9.77
C LYS A 136 19.51 42.35 -9.54
N ARG A 137 20.26 42.81 -10.56
CA ARG A 137 21.69 43.12 -10.44
C ARG A 137 21.95 44.21 -9.40
N ALA A 138 21.23 45.32 -9.49
CA ALA A 138 21.33 46.41 -8.53
C ALA A 138 21.02 45.98 -7.09
N ARG A 139 20.15 44.98 -6.87
CA ARG A 139 19.88 44.44 -5.53
C ARG A 139 21.01 43.58 -4.97
N VAL A 140 21.73 42.87 -5.82
CA VAL A 140 22.89 42.03 -5.41
C VAL A 140 24.11 42.91 -5.16
N GLU A 141 24.29 43.96 -5.97
CA GLU A 141 25.38 44.93 -5.87
C GLU A 141 25.14 45.99 -4.78
N ALA A 142 23.89 46.22 -4.37
CA ALA A 142 23.58 47.17 -3.32
C ALA A 142 24.27 46.75 -2.01
N PRO A 143 25.04 47.64 -1.37
CA PRO A 143 25.59 47.37 -0.06
C PRO A 143 24.44 47.09 0.93
N PRO A 144 24.64 46.19 1.92
CA PRO A 144 23.62 45.89 2.91
C PRO A 144 23.15 47.21 3.53
N ALA A 145 21.84 47.40 3.62
CA ALA A 145 21.27 48.62 4.17
C ALA A 145 21.94 48.94 5.51
N PRO A 146 22.36 50.20 5.72
CA PRO A 146 22.98 50.63 6.97
C PRO A 146 22.11 50.21 8.16
N VAL A 147 22.74 49.82 9.26
CA VAL A 147 22.04 49.25 10.43
C VAL A 147 20.92 50.18 10.94
N TRP A 148 21.07 51.48 10.77
CA TRP A 148 20.10 52.54 11.12
C TRP A 148 18.87 52.64 10.21
N LEU A 149 18.86 51.97 9.05
CA LEU A 149 17.67 51.82 8.18
C LEU A 149 16.92 50.51 8.41
N ARG A 150 17.39 49.66 9.33
CA ARG A 150 16.66 48.46 9.74
C ARG A 150 15.60 48.88 10.74
N PRO A 151 14.31 48.58 10.51
CA PRO A 151 13.25 48.85 11.49
C PRO A 151 13.42 47.89 12.65
N THR A 152 14.38 48.20 13.52
CA THR A 152 14.48 47.60 14.84
C THR A 152 13.35 48.23 15.63
N ILE A 153 12.43 47.41 16.12
CA ILE A 153 11.40 47.83 17.07
C ILE A 153 12.15 48.32 18.32
N ILE A 154 12.48 49.61 18.35
CA ILE A 154 12.88 50.29 19.59
C ILE A 154 11.59 50.88 20.12
N SER A 155 11.03 50.15 21.08
CA SER A 155 10.08 50.65 22.06
C SER A 155 10.48 52.06 22.52
N PHE A 156 9.54 52.99 22.38
CA PHE A 156 9.52 54.23 23.15
C PHE A 156 9.89 53.93 24.61
N LEU A 157 10.94 54.58 25.13
CA LEU A 157 11.03 54.93 26.54
C LEU A 157 11.91 56.18 26.71
N ASN A 158 11.26 57.20 27.29
CA ASN A 158 11.63 58.54 27.73
C ASN A 158 12.15 59.56 26.71
#